data_AF-A0A4P6HQ52-F1
#
_entry.id   AF-A0A4P6HQ52-F1
#
_cell.length_a   1.000
_cell.length_b   1.000
_cell.length_c   1.000
_cell.angle_alpha   90.00
_cell.angle_beta   90.00
_cell.angle_gamma   90.00
#
_symmetry.space_group_name_H-M   'P 1'
#
loop_
_entity.id
_entity.type
_entity.pdbx_description
1 polymer ?
#
loop_
_entity_poly.entity_id
_entity_poly.type
_entity_poly.pdbx_seq_one_letter_code
_entity_poly.pdbx_strand_id
1 'polypeptide(L)'
;MATVLEMPKALGELKARRMQRNAIKNQTPEEHKAKQVEEARRSLLAKVHIARKQLGLAPDEYQSILECRFEVASSAELDVLALHKLVAYFKSLGWKPGRGPGTRARQKAPHTIEHDETGQGRERYMAKIEALLADIGRLEGRFMPWTYASGILKRQTGLDRLEYATRGQLQAVISVLDKRLATLTKKMASAT
;
A
#
# COMPACT_ATOMS: atom_id res chain seq x y z
N MET A 1 -54.33 0.31 -0.49
CA MET A 1 -53.81 -0.86 0.25
C MET A 1 -53.40 -1.89 -0.80
N ALA A 2 -52.17 -2.38 -0.94
CA ALA A 2 -51.08 -2.54 0.01
C ALA A 2 -49.72 -2.38 -0.70
N THR A 3 -48.75 -1.88 0.06
CA THR A 3 -47.34 -1.68 -0.31
C THR A 3 -46.65 -3.03 -0.46
N VAL A 4 -46.10 -3.33 -1.63
CA VAL A 4 -45.22 -4.49 -1.84
C VAL A 4 -43.90 -4.19 -1.13
N LEU A 5 -43.75 -4.71 0.08
CA LEU A 5 -42.50 -4.73 0.84
C LEU A 5 -41.51 -5.65 0.13
N GLU A 6 -40.64 -5.05 -0.65
CA GLU A 6 -39.41 -5.66 -1.13
C GLU A 6 -38.45 -5.81 0.06
N MET A 7 -38.23 -7.06 0.50
CA MET A 7 -37.27 -7.46 1.55
C MET A 7 -36.68 -8.83 1.14
N PRO A 8 -35.45 -9.21 1.54
CA PRO A 8 -34.17 -8.60 1.21
C PRO A 8 -33.21 -9.66 0.61
N LYS A 9 -32.64 -9.42 -0.59
CA LYS A 9 -31.61 -10.28 -1.24
C LYS A 9 -30.32 -10.48 -0.39
N ALA A 10 -30.11 -9.66 0.64
CA ALA A 10 -28.89 -9.63 1.44
C ALA A 10 -28.64 -10.90 2.30
N LEU A 11 -29.67 -11.65 2.70
CA LEU A 11 -29.48 -12.81 3.59
C LEU A 11 -28.96 -14.06 2.85
N GLY A 12 -29.28 -14.20 1.56
CA GLY A 12 -28.78 -15.29 0.71
C GLY A 12 -27.28 -15.15 0.41
N GLU A 13 -26.84 -13.91 0.13
CA GLU A 13 -25.43 -13.59 -0.15
C GLU A 13 -24.54 -13.76 1.10
N LEU A 14 -25.06 -13.47 2.30
CA LEU A 14 -24.36 -13.65 3.56
C LEU A 14 -24.17 -15.13 3.93
N LYS A 15 -25.17 -15.98 3.65
CA LYS A 15 -25.05 -17.45 3.82
C LYS A 15 -24.08 -18.05 2.81
N ALA A 16 -24.11 -17.61 1.55
CA ALA A 16 -23.16 -18.03 0.52
C ALA A 16 -21.71 -17.65 0.87
N ARG A 17 -21.47 -16.42 1.36
CA ARG A 17 -20.16 -15.95 1.83
C ARG A 17 -19.65 -16.71 3.07
N ARG A 18 -20.55 -17.22 3.92
CA ARG A 18 -20.20 -18.03 5.10
C ARG A 18 -19.89 -19.49 4.70
N MET A 19 -20.62 -20.05 3.74
CA MET A 19 -20.34 -21.36 3.17
C MET A 19 -19.02 -21.39 2.39
N GLN A 20 -18.74 -20.36 1.60
CA GLN A 20 -17.45 -20.20 0.90
C GLN A 20 -16.26 -20.14 1.87
N ARG A 21 -16.42 -19.44 3.01
CA ARG A 21 -15.40 -19.39 4.08
C ARG A 21 -15.17 -20.73 4.78
N ASN A 22 -16.19 -21.56 4.93
CA ASN A 22 -16.06 -22.88 5.54
C ASN A 22 -15.51 -23.93 4.56
N ALA A 23 -15.77 -23.82 3.25
CA ALA A 23 -15.17 -24.69 2.23
C ALA A 23 -13.65 -24.50 2.13
N ILE A 24 -13.15 -23.27 2.32
CA ILE A 24 -11.70 -22.97 2.37
C ILE A 24 -11.02 -23.61 3.59
N LYS A 25 -11.77 -23.86 4.68
CA LYS A 25 -11.24 -24.44 5.93
C LYS A 25 -11.18 -25.98 5.93
N ASN A 26 -11.80 -26.65 4.97
CA ASN A 26 -11.83 -28.11 4.88
C ASN A 26 -10.90 -28.68 3.78
N GLN A 27 -10.05 -27.85 3.19
CA GLN A 27 -9.06 -28.28 2.21
C GLN A 27 -7.99 -29.12 2.90
N THR A 28 -7.67 -30.28 2.31
CA THR A 28 -6.66 -31.18 2.85
C THR A 28 -5.26 -30.57 2.67
N PRO A 29 -4.27 -30.92 3.52
CA PRO A 29 -2.90 -30.39 3.40
C PRO A 29 -2.28 -30.57 2.01
N GLU A 30 -2.64 -31.65 1.32
CA GLU A 30 -2.16 -31.98 -0.04
C GLU A 30 -2.70 -31.01 -1.11
N GLU A 31 -3.96 -30.60 -1.02
CA GLU A 31 -4.56 -29.64 -1.97
C GLU A 31 -3.94 -28.24 -1.82
N HIS A 32 -3.68 -27.81 -0.58
CA HIS A 32 -2.99 -26.57 -0.32
C HIS A 32 -1.56 -26.57 -0.88
N LYS A 33 -0.85 -27.70 -0.73
CA LYS A 33 0.51 -27.86 -1.25
C LYS A 33 0.51 -27.85 -2.79
N ALA A 34 -0.39 -28.58 -3.43
CA ALA A 34 -0.54 -28.59 -4.89
C ALA A 34 -0.85 -27.19 -5.43
N LYS A 35 -1.76 -26.46 -4.78
CA LYS A 35 -2.10 -25.09 -5.16
C LYS A 35 -0.91 -24.13 -5.00
N GLN A 36 -0.14 -24.24 -3.93
CA GLN A 36 1.09 -23.45 -3.73
C GLN A 36 2.14 -23.73 -4.81
N VAL A 37 2.32 -24.99 -5.21
CA VAL A 37 3.25 -25.38 -6.28
C VAL A 37 2.83 -24.78 -7.62
N GLU A 38 1.54 -24.82 -7.95
CA GLU A 38 1.01 -24.24 -9.19
C GLU A 38 1.14 -22.70 -9.20
N GLU A 39 0.87 -22.04 -8.07
CA GLU A 39 1.10 -20.60 -7.92
C GLU A 39 2.59 -20.22 -8.07
N ALA A 40 3.49 -21.01 -7.47
CA ALA A 40 4.93 -20.84 -7.62
C ALA A 40 5.36 -21.01 -9.08
N ARG A 41 4.86 -22.03 -9.77
CA ARG A 41 5.12 -22.29 -11.19
C ARG A 41 4.70 -21.12 -12.08
N ARG A 42 3.47 -20.61 -11.90
CA ARG A 42 2.97 -19.43 -12.63
C ARG A 42 3.85 -18.20 -12.38
N SER A 43 4.28 -18.00 -11.14
CA SER A 43 5.18 -16.89 -10.79
C SER A 43 6.54 -16.97 -11.50
N LEU A 44 7.06 -18.19 -11.72
CA LEU A 44 8.33 -18.42 -12.40
C LEU A 44 8.20 -18.21 -13.91
N LEU A 45 7.12 -18.71 -14.52
CA LEU A 45 6.83 -18.46 -15.94
C LEU A 45 6.72 -16.96 -16.22
N ALA A 46 6.02 -16.21 -15.36
CA ALA A 46 5.95 -14.76 -15.47
C ALA A 46 7.34 -14.11 -15.44
N LYS A 47 8.24 -14.56 -14.54
CA LYS A 47 9.63 -14.07 -14.48
C LYS A 47 10.41 -14.39 -15.76
N VAL A 48 10.25 -15.59 -16.32
CA VAL A 48 10.87 -16.01 -17.58
C VAL A 48 10.44 -15.09 -18.73
N HIS A 49 9.14 -14.80 -18.87
CA HIS A 49 8.65 -13.89 -19.90
C HIS A 49 9.14 -12.45 -19.73
N ILE A 50 9.19 -11.96 -18.49
CA ILE A 50 9.75 -10.64 -18.19
C ILE A 50 11.24 -10.60 -18.51
N ALA A 51 12.00 -11.64 -18.13
CA ALA A 51 13.42 -11.75 -18.38
C ALA A 51 13.72 -11.75 -19.88
N ARG A 52 13.00 -12.57 -20.66
CA ARG A 52 13.11 -12.60 -22.12
C ARG A 52 12.90 -11.21 -22.72
N LYS A 53 11.85 -10.50 -22.30
CA LYS A 53 11.55 -9.14 -22.79
C LYS A 53 12.62 -8.12 -22.40
N GLN A 54 13.16 -8.21 -21.18
CA GLN A 54 14.17 -7.26 -20.68
C GLN A 54 15.56 -7.51 -21.25
N LEU A 55 15.89 -8.76 -21.58
CA LEU A 55 17.12 -9.12 -22.26
C LEU A 55 17.06 -8.88 -23.78
N GLY A 56 15.86 -8.63 -24.33
CA GLY A 56 15.69 -8.36 -25.76
C GLY A 56 15.88 -9.60 -26.65
N LEU A 57 15.75 -10.81 -26.09
CA LEU A 57 15.96 -12.05 -26.84
C LEU A 57 14.90 -12.23 -27.93
N ALA A 58 15.35 -12.48 -29.17
CA ALA A 58 14.48 -12.87 -30.26
C ALA A 58 13.77 -14.21 -29.94
N PRO A 59 12.60 -14.48 -30.53
CA PRO A 59 11.93 -15.77 -30.39
C PRO A 59 12.83 -16.96 -30.74
N ASP A 60 13.63 -16.83 -31.80
CA ASP A 60 14.49 -17.90 -32.30
C ASP A 60 15.64 -18.19 -31.32
N GLU A 61 16.31 -17.13 -30.83
CA GLU A 61 17.37 -17.24 -29.82
C GLU A 61 16.84 -17.84 -28.51
N TYR A 62 15.63 -17.45 -28.11
CA TYR A 62 14.97 -17.99 -26.92
C TYR A 62 14.65 -19.49 -27.08
N GLN A 63 14.20 -19.93 -28.27
CA GLN A 63 13.96 -21.34 -28.57
C GLN A 63 15.26 -22.14 -28.57
N SER A 64 16.34 -21.63 -29.19
CA SER A 64 17.65 -22.30 -29.17
C SER A 64 18.17 -22.49 -27.74
N ILE A 65 17.98 -21.53 -26.84
CA ILE A 65 18.37 -21.66 -25.43
C ILE A 65 17.57 -22.78 -24.72
N LEU A 66 16.28 -22.92 -25.04
CA LEU A 66 15.42 -23.97 -24.48
C LEU A 66 15.81 -25.35 -25.00
N GLU A 67 16.02 -25.48 -26.31
CA GLU A 67 16.40 -26.74 -26.95
C GLU A 67 17.79 -27.21 -26.50
N CYS A 68 18.81 -26.34 -26.55
CA CYS A 68 20.18 -26.72 -26.21
C CYS A 68 20.39 -27.09 -24.74
N ARG A 69 19.55 -26.62 -23.82
CA ARG A 69 19.78 -26.76 -22.37
C ARG A 69 18.71 -27.57 -21.63
N PHE A 70 17.50 -27.63 -22.19
CA PHE A 70 16.36 -28.30 -21.58
C PHE A 70 15.68 -29.28 -22.53
N GLU A 71 16.10 -29.38 -23.81
CA GLU A 71 15.56 -30.31 -24.82
C GLU A 71 14.04 -30.18 -25.03
N VAL A 72 13.50 -28.97 -24.84
CA VAL A 72 12.07 -28.67 -24.89
C VAL A 72 11.77 -27.54 -25.86
N ALA A 73 10.64 -27.64 -26.55
CA ALA A 73 10.18 -26.63 -27.50
C ALA A 73 9.55 -25.40 -26.82
N SER A 74 9.07 -25.56 -25.58
CA SER A 74 8.32 -24.52 -24.87
C SER A 74 8.63 -24.47 -23.39
N SER A 75 8.72 -23.24 -22.86
CA SER A 75 8.82 -22.99 -21.41
C SER A 75 7.62 -23.54 -20.61
N ALA A 76 6.49 -23.83 -21.28
CA ALA A 76 5.29 -24.39 -20.65
C ALA A 76 5.42 -25.88 -20.28
N GLU A 77 6.40 -26.60 -20.85
CA GLU A 77 6.64 -28.01 -20.55
C GLU A 77 7.62 -28.21 -19.40
N LEU A 78 8.27 -27.13 -18.94
CA LEU A 78 9.25 -27.22 -17.87
C LEU A 78 8.59 -27.46 -16.51
N ASP A 79 9.25 -28.31 -15.74
CA ASP A 79 9.03 -28.47 -14.31
C ASP A 79 9.53 -27.23 -13.52
N VAL A 80 9.02 -27.06 -12.31
CA VAL A 80 9.36 -25.96 -11.40
C VAL A 80 10.87 -25.87 -11.17
N LEU A 81 11.56 -27.01 -11.01
CA LEU A 81 13.02 -27.04 -10.83
C LEU A 81 13.77 -26.56 -12.08
N ALA A 82 13.30 -26.98 -13.27
CA ALA A 82 13.87 -26.54 -14.54
C ALA A 82 13.63 -25.04 -14.78
N LEU A 83 12.45 -24.52 -14.43
CA LEU A 83 12.15 -23.09 -14.48
C LEU A 83 13.07 -22.28 -13.56
N HIS A 84 13.37 -22.78 -12.35
CA HIS A 84 14.34 -22.13 -11.47
C HIS A 84 15.75 -22.05 -12.09
N LYS A 85 16.21 -23.12 -12.74
CA LYS A 85 17.49 -23.15 -13.45
C LYS A 85 17.51 -22.15 -14.62
N LEU A 86 16.42 -22.07 -15.39
CA LEU A 86 16.28 -21.12 -16.50
C LEU A 86 16.32 -19.67 -16.00
N VAL A 87 15.59 -19.35 -14.93
CA VAL A 87 15.62 -18.04 -14.28
C VAL A 87 17.01 -17.69 -13.76
N ALA A 88 17.74 -18.65 -13.19
CA ALA A 88 19.13 -18.45 -12.75
C ALA A 88 20.08 -18.17 -13.92
N TYR A 89 19.89 -18.85 -15.06
CA TYR A 89 20.65 -18.61 -16.27
C TYR A 89 20.42 -17.19 -16.82
N PHE A 90 19.17 -16.72 -16.84
CA PHE A 90 18.91 -15.33 -17.21
C PHE A 90 19.59 -14.33 -16.28
N LYS A 91 19.68 -14.62 -14.98
CA LYS A 91 20.46 -13.78 -14.06
C LYS A 91 21.95 -13.73 -14.42
N SER A 92 22.55 -14.85 -14.82
CA SER A 92 23.94 -14.85 -15.28
C SER A 92 24.14 -14.09 -16.59
N LEU A 93 23.12 -14.02 -17.46
CA LEU A 93 23.11 -13.18 -18.66
C LEU A 93 22.92 -11.68 -18.37
N GLY A 94 22.84 -11.29 -17.09
CA GLY A 94 22.71 -9.89 -16.69
C GLY A 94 21.28 -9.45 -16.37
N TRP A 95 20.30 -10.36 -16.41
CA TRP A 95 18.93 -10.04 -16.01
C TRP A 95 18.86 -9.82 -14.49
N LYS A 96 18.47 -8.61 -14.09
CA LYS A 96 18.23 -8.27 -12.69
C LYS A 96 16.71 -8.37 -12.44
N PRO A 97 16.24 -9.33 -11.61
CA PRO A 97 14.82 -9.45 -11.35
C PRO A 97 14.30 -8.13 -10.77
N GLY A 98 13.38 -7.50 -11.51
CA GLY A 98 12.70 -6.31 -11.03
C GLY A 98 12.04 -6.61 -9.68
N ARG A 99 12.17 -5.68 -8.74
CA ARG A 99 11.32 -5.60 -7.56
C ARG A 99 9.87 -5.65 -8.06
N GLY A 100 9.15 -6.75 -7.79
CA GLY A 100 7.83 -7.00 -8.39
C GLY A 100 6.85 -5.87 -8.08
N PRO A 101 5.66 -5.80 -8.72
CA PRO A 101 4.67 -4.75 -8.47
C PRO A 101 4.23 -4.61 -7.00
N GLY A 102 4.40 -5.66 -6.17
CA GLY A 102 4.21 -5.63 -4.71
C GLY A 102 5.39 -5.06 -3.91
N THR A 103 6.46 -4.67 -4.59
CA THR A 103 7.65 -4.00 -4.06
C THR A 103 7.82 -2.62 -4.71
N ARG A 104 6.75 -2.02 -5.23
CA ARG A 104 6.58 -0.57 -5.02
C ARG A 104 6.75 -0.41 -3.53
N ALA A 105 7.83 0.26 -3.11
CA ALA A 105 8.28 0.42 -1.74
C ALA A 105 7.13 0.08 -0.82
N ARG A 106 7.16 -1.10 -0.15
CA ARG A 106 6.21 -1.46 0.92
C ARG A 106 5.97 -0.14 1.61
N GLN A 107 4.83 0.52 1.38
CA GLN A 107 4.61 1.86 1.89
C GLN A 107 4.87 1.65 3.36
N LYS A 108 6.01 2.21 3.83
CA LYS A 108 6.63 1.86 5.11
C LYS A 108 5.43 1.79 6.06
N ALA A 109 5.20 0.65 6.71
CA ALA A 109 4.02 0.44 7.55
C ALA A 109 3.75 1.76 8.28
N PRO A 110 2.52 2.31 8.22
CA PRO A 110 2.26 3.72 8.50
C PRO A 110 3.07 4.16 9.72
N HIS A 111 3.74 5.31 9.63
CA HIS A 111 4.63 5.89 10.67
C HIS A 111 3.90 6.17 12.01
N THR A 112 2.77 5.51 12.27
CA THR A 112 1.99 5.51 13.49
C THR A 112 2.83 5.09 14.72
N ILE A 113 4.02 4.47 14.54
CA ILE A 113 4.90 4.03 15.64
C ILE A 113 6.35 4.49 15.45
N GLU A 114 6.61 5.70 14.94
CA GLU A 114 7.96 6.29 15.15
C GLU A 114 7.97 7.00 16.51
N HIS A 115 8.37 6.27 17.56
CA HIS A 115 8.91 6.85 18.79
C HIS A 115 10.34 7.30 18.47
N ASP A 116 10.64 8.58 18.66
CA ASP A 116 11.96 9.15 18.40
C ASP A 116 13.03 8.58 19.36
N GLU A 117 14.31 8.77 19.03
CA GLU A 117 15.48 8.46 19.88
C GLU A 117 15.41 9.17 21.24
N THR A 118 14.65 10.27 21.31
CA THR A 118 14.34 11.02 22.53
C THR A 118 13.16 10.46 23.34
N GLY A 119 12.51 9.39 22.88
CA GLY A 119 11.30 8.81 23.48
C GLY A 119 10.05 9.70 23.36
N GLN A 120 10.14 10.80 22.62
CA GLN A 120 9.07 11.78 22.48
C GLN A 120 8.33 11.51 21.18
N GLY A 121 7.22 10.78 21.30
CA GLY A 121 6.39 10.40 20.18
C GLY A 121 5.65 11.56 19.51
N ARG A 122 4.91 11.16 18.49
CA ARG A 122 3.96 11.94 17.68
C ARG A 122 2.96 12.75 18.51
N GLU A 123 2.65 12.30 19.72
CA GLU A 123 1.67 12.86 20.66
C GLU A 123 1.97 14.32 21.00
N ARG A 124 3.25 14.69 21.16
CA ARG A 124 3.63 16.08 21.46
C ARG A 124 3.24 17.04 20.34
N TYR A 125 3.40 16.61 19.09
CA TYR A 125 3.00 17.41 17.93
C TYR A 125 1.48 17.51 17.82
N MET A 126 0.76 16.43 18.11
CA MET A 126 -0.70 16.42 18.14
C MET A 126 -1.23 17.37 19.22
N ALA A 127 -0.69 17.31 20.44
CA ALA A 127 -1.06 18.21 21.53
C ALA A 127 -0.77 19.69 21.19
N LYS A 128 0.36 19.98 20.54
CA LYS A 128 0.66 21.35 20.08
C LYS A 128 -0.33 21.82 19.00
N ILE A 129 -0.71 20.97 18.06
CA ILE A 129 -1.72 21.30 17.04
C ILE A 129 -3.06 21.63 17.71
N GLU A 130 -3.49 20.81 18.67
CA GLU A 130 -4.72 21.03 19.43
C GLU A 130 -4.72 22.39 20.16
N ALA A 131 -3.64 22.69 20.88
CA ALA A 131 -3.48 23.96 21.57
C ALA A 131 -3.60 25.16 20.60
N LEU A 132 -2.95 25.08 19.43
CA LEU A 132 -3.01 26.15 18.44
C LEU A 132 -4.41 26.31 17.84
N LEU A 133 -5.12 25.21 17.59
CA LEU A 133 -6.50 25.28 17.13
C LEU A 133 -7.40 25.94 18.19
N ALA A 134 -7.21 25.59 19.47
CA ALA A 134 -7.93 26.22 20.57
C ALA A 134 -7.63 27.72 20.66
N ASP A 135 -6.37 28.13 20.56
CA ASP A 135 -5.96 29.55 20.59
C ASP A 135 -6.57 30.34 19.43
N ILE A 136 -6.46 29.82 18.20
CA ILE A 136 -7.07 30.43 17.03
C ILE A 136 -8.59 30.52 17.21
N GLY A 137 -9.21 29.45 17.74
CA GLY A 137 -10.64 29.43 18.00
C GLY A 137 -11.09 30.47 19.04
N ARG A 138 -10.30 30.67 20.11
CA ARG A 138 -10.55 31.71 21.11
C ARG A 138 -10.51 33.11 20.48
N LEU A 139 -9.51 33.39 19.62
CA LEU A 139 -9.38 34.69 18.96
C LEU A 139 -10.49 34.94 17.92
N GLU A 140 -10.92 33.90 17.19
CA GLU A 140 -12.02 34.02 16.23
C GLU A 140 -13.41 33.97 16.89
N GLY A 141 -13.49 33.64 18.19
CA GLY A 141 -14.76 33.44 18.90
C GLY A 141 -15.54 32.20 18.43
N ARG A 142 -14.86 31.21 17.83
CA ARG A 142 -15.49 29.99 17.29
C ARG A 142 -14.63 28.77 17.58
N PHE A 143 -15.25 27.62 17.78
CA PHE A 143 -14.49 26.36 17.88
C PHE A 143 -13.76 26.04 16.57
N MET A 144 -12.47 25.69 16.67
CA MET A 144 -11.67 25.29 15.52
C MET A 144 -11.49 23.77 15.50
N PRO A 145 -12.12 23.04 14.56
CA PRO A 145 -12.07 21.59 14.54
C PRO A 145 -10.73 21.06 14.02
N TRP A 146 -10.39 19.84 14.43
CA TRP A 146 -9.25 19.07 13.90
C TRP A 146 -9.27 18.91 12.37
N THR A 147 -10.45 18.96 11.75
CA THR A 147 -10.62 18.92 10.29
C THR A 147 -9.97 20.11 9.59
N TYR A 148 -9.81 21.25 10.27
CA TYR A 148 -9.09 22.39 9.74
C TYR A 148 -7.59 22.08 9.59
N ALA A 149 -6.99 21.45 10.61
CA ALA A 149 -5.59 21.00 10.55
C ALA A 149 -5.37 19.88 9.52
N SER A 150 -6.29 18.92 9.41
CA SER A 150 -6.19 17.88 8.36
C SER A 150 -6.35 18.47 6.96
N GLY A 151 -7.17 19.52 6.78
CA GLY A 151 -7.28 20.26 5.52
C GLY A 151 -5.98 20.95 5.10
N ILE A 152 -5.21 21.51 6.05
CA ILE A 152 -3.87 22.06 5.79
C ILE A 152 -2.91 20.95 5.37
N LEU A 153 -2.90 19.84 6.11
CA LEU A 153 -2.06 18.69 5.78
C LEU A 153 -2.34 18.16 4.37
N LYS A 154 -3.61 18.03 3.99
CA LYS A 154 -4.03 17.56 2.67
C LYS A 154 -3.49 18.47 1.56
N ARG A 155 -3.55 19.80 1.74
CA ARG A 155 -3.03 20.76 0.75
C ARG A 155 -1.51 20.69 0.62
N GLN A 156 -0.78 20.41 1.71
CA GLN A 156 0.68 20.35 1.71
C GLN A 156 1.24 19.02 1.19
N THR A 157 0.58 17.90 1.48
CA THR A 157 1.15 16.55 1.34
C THR A 157 0.25 15.55 0.63
N GLY A 158 -1.02 15.88 0.45
CA GLY A 158 -2.05 14.97 -0.07
C GLY A 158 -2.60 13.98 0.96
N LEU A 159 -2.16 14.01 2.23
CA LEU A 159 -2.67 13.12 3.28
C LEU A 159 -3.93 13.68 3.96
N ASP A 160 -4.95 12.84 4.10
CA ASP A 160 -6.24 13.22 4.70
C ASP A 160 -6.30 13.07 6.23
N ARG A 161 -5.46 12.22 6.82
CA ARG A 161 -5.45 11.98 8.27
C ARG A 161 -4.11 12.35 8.87
N LEU A 162 -4.16 13.18 9.92
CA LEU A 162 -2.98 13.56 10.69
C LEU A 162 -2.27 12.31 11.22
N GLU A 163 -3.02 11.28 11.66
CA GLU A 163 -2.56 9.97 12.17
C GLU A 163 -1.53 9.23 11.30
N TYR A 164 -1.48 9.56 10.00
CA TYR A 164 -0.53 8.97 9.06
C TYR A 164 0.61 9.92 8.66
N ALA A 165 0.57 11.17 9.12
CA ALA A 165 1.58 12.17 8.81
C ALA A 165 2.90 11.90 9.53
N THR A 166 4.00 12.15 8.84
CA THR A 166 5.37 12.10 9.37
C THR A 166 5.65 13.32 10.25
N ARG A 167 6.65 13.24 11.14
CA ARG A 167 7.13 14.37 11.98
C ARG A 167 7.29 15.69 11.22
N GLY A 168 8.02 15.67 10.10
CA GLY A 168 8.26 16.88 9.30
C GLY A 168 6.96 17.47 8.74
N GLN A 169 5.97 16.63 8.43
CA GLN A 169 4.67 17.06 7.95
C GLN A 169 3.84 17.69 9.08
N LEU A 170 3.84 17.09 10.28
CA LEU A 170 3.18 17.68 11.46
C LEU A 170 3.81 19.01 11.86
N GLN A 171 5.14 19.14 11.81
CA GLN A 171 5.84 20.41 12.04
C GLN A 171 5.48 21.47 10.99
N ALA A 172 5.32 21.08 9.72
CA ALA A 172 4.89 22.01 8.66
C ALA A 172 3.46 22.53 8.92
N VAL A 173 2.55 21.68 9.39
CA VAL A 173 1.18 22.09 9.80
C VAL A 173 1.25 23.06 10.98
N ILE A 174 2.03 22.73 12.02
CA ILE A 174 2.24 23.60 13.18
C ILE A 174 2.75 24.98 12.76
N SER A 175 3.75 25.05 11.87
CA SER A 175 4.30 26.33 11.40
C SER A 175 3.23 27.21 10.73
N VAL A 176 2.32 26.61 9.94
CA VAL A 176 1.22 27.34 9.31
C VAL A 176 0.24 27.86 10.34
N LEU A 177 -0.11 27.04 11.34
CA LEU A 177 -1.01 27.45 12.43
C LEU A 177 -0.40 28.57 13.28
N ASP A 178 0.88 28.46 13.65
CA ASP A 178 1.63 29.49 14.39
C ASP A 178 1.61 30.83 13.62
N LYS A 179 1.89 30.81 12.31
CA LYS A 179 1.82 32.01 11.45
C LYS A 179 0.42 32.62 11.39
N ARG A 180 -0.62 31.78 11.29
CA ARG A 180 -2.02 32.25 11.30
C ARG A 180 -2.37 32.89 12.63
N LEU A 181 -1.99 32.26 13.75
CA LEU A 181 -2.21 32.80 15.09
C LEU A 181 -1.55 34.17 15.23
N ALA A 182 -0.28 34.31 14.85
CA ALA A 182 0.44 35.59 14.88
C ALA A 182 -0.21 36.68 14.02
N THR A 183 -0.81 36.30 12.89
CA THR A 183 -1.54 37.24 12.02
C THR A 183 -2.83 37.70 12.69
N LEU A 184 -3.56 36.80 13.36
CA LEU A 184 -4.80 37.12 14.07
C LEU A 184 -4.54 38.00 15.29
N THR A 185 -3.52 37.69 16.09
CA THR A 185 -3.16 38.51 17.25
C THR A 185 -2.77 39.92 16.84
N LYS A 186 -1.97 40.06 15.76
CA LYS A 186 -1.62 41.38 15.21
C LYS A 186 -2.86 42.15 14.74
N LYS A 187 -3.79 41.46 14.05
CA LYS A 187 -5.04 42.07 13.58
C LYS A 187 -5.90 42.56 14.74
N MET A 188 -6.00 41.79 15.83
CA MET A 188 -6.75 42.19 17.02
C MET A 188 -6.10 43.37 17.74
N ALA A 189 -4.77 43.38 17.87
CA ALA A 189 -4.03 44.48 18.50
C ALA A 189 -4.13 45.80 17.71
N SER A 190 -4.32 45.74 16.38
CA SER A 190 -4.56 46.94 15.56
C SER A 190 -6.01 47.43 15.55
N ALA A 191 -6.94 46.61 16.06
CA ALA A 191 -8.38 46.93 16.08
C ALA A 191 -8.83 47.50 17.43
N THR A 192 -7.97 47.44 18.46
CA THR A 192 -8.11 48.07 19.78
C THR A 192 -7.38 49.40 19.81
#